data_AF-A0A1F9ANW7-F1
#
_entry.id   AF-A0A1F9ANW7-F1
#
_cell.length_a   1.000
_cell.length_b   1.000
_cell.length_c   1.000
_cell.angle_alpha   90.00
_cell.angle_beta   90.00
_cell.angle_gamma   90.00
#
_symmetry.space_group_name_H-M   'P 1'
#
loop_
_entity.id
_entity.type
_entity.pdbx_description
1 polymer ?
#
loop_
_entity_poly.entity_id
_entity_poly.type
_entity_poly.pdbx_seq_one_letter_code
_entity_poly.pdbx_strand_id
1 'polypeptide(L)'
;MLDFHTHPLLVRELFEREPDLARIARDVFFIRNHPQPLRTFLLELDVAGLERAVVLPIDARTSRGCQIYSNELIAELCRMSDRFVGFASVDPHRKSAVEKACGTSWCSGPIIPGWRSRTWPRQCGAWA
;
A
#
# COMPACT_ATOMS: atom_id res chain seq x y z
N MET A 1 0.17 -20.11 -3.64
CA MET A 1 0.86 -19.10 -4.47
C MET A 1 0.56 -17.70 -3.94
N LEU A 2 1.53 -16.77 -3.95
CA LEU A 2 1.41 -15.42 -3.37
C LEU A 2 1.62 -14.36 -4.46
N ASP A 3 0.71 -13.39 -4.57
CA ASP A 3 0.99 -12.14 -5.30
C ASP A 3 1.75 -11.20 -4.36
N PHE A 4 2.95 -10.79 -4.77
CA PHE A 4 3.84 -9.98 -3.93
C PHE A 4 3.69 -8.46 -4.17
N HIS A 5 2.91 -8.04 -5.17
CA HIS A 5 2.83 -6.62 -5.53
C HIS A 5 1.43 -6.22 -5.95
N THR A 6 0.57 -5.96 -4.96
CA THR A 6 -0.79 -5.47 -5.21
C THR A 6 -1.04 -4.11 -4.56
N HIS A 7 -1.48 -3.13 -5.35
CA HIS A 7 -1.98 -1.84 -4.83
C HIS A 7 -3.50 -1.88 -4.74
N PRO A 8 -4.12 -1.90 -3.55
CA PRO A 8 -5.56 -2.16 -3.38
C PRO A 8 -6.45 -0.94 -3.67
N LEU A 9 -6.04 -0.08 -4.62
CA LEU A 9 -6.55 1.28 -4.90
C LEU A 9 -8.06 1.44 -5.04
N LEU A 10 -8.76 0.38 -5.40
CA LEU A 10 -10.17 0.40 -5.77
C LEU A 10 -11.04 -0.47 -4.85
N VAL A 11 -10.55 -0.81 -3.65
CA VAL A 11 -11.39 -1.45 -2.63
C VAL A 11 -12.42 -0.44 -2.12
N ARG A 12 -13.69 -0.67 -2.48
CA ARG A 12 -14.81 0.25 -2.27
C ARG A 12 -14.99 0.67 -0.82
N GLU A 13 -14.86 -0.26 0.10
CA GLU A 13 -15.08 -0.08 1.54
C GLU A 13 -14.16 1.00 2.14
N LEU A 14 -12.93 1.10 1.64
CA LEU A 14 -12.00 2.17 2.03
C LEU A 14 -12.17 3.41 1.15
N PHE A 15 -12.44 3.22 -0.14
CA PHE A 15 -12.59 4.31 -1.10
C PHE A 15 -13.79 5.23 -0.78
N GLU A 16 -14.88 4.69 -0.26
CA GLU A 16 -16.08 5.46 0.15
C GLU A 16 -15.85 6.28 1.41
N ARG A 17 -14.91 5.87 2.27
CA ARG A 17 -14.55 6.58 3.51
C ARG A 17 -13.47 7.63 3.32
N GLU A 18 -12.64 7.46 2.30
CA GLU A 18 -11.46 8.31 2.03
C GLU A 18 -11.65 9.07 0.72
N PRO A 19 -12.36 10.22 0.72
CA PRO A 19 -12.73 10.93 -0.50
C PRO A 19 -11.53 11.39 -1.35
N ASP A 20 -10.37 11.60 -0.72
CA ASP A 20 -9.13 11.93 -1.41
C ASP A 20 -8.62 10.79 -2.31
N LEU A 21 -8.91 9.52 -2.00
CA LEU A 21 -8.49 8.39 -2.82
C LEU A 21 -9.08 8.46 -4.23
N ALA A 22 -10.30 8.99 -4.38
CA ALA A 22 -10.93 9.14 -5.68
C ALA A 22 -10.21 10.13 -6.59
N ARG A 23 -9.82 11.28 -6.01
CA ARG A 23 -9.03 12.29 -6.71
C ARG A 23 -7.65 11.77 -7.04
N ILE A 24 -6.97 11.13 -6.08
CA ILE A 24 -5.61 10.59 -6.26
C ILE A 24 -5.59 9.51 -7.35
N ALA A 25 -6.52 8.54 -7.29
CA ALA A 25 -6.63 7.49 -8.30
C ALA A 25 -6.83 8.07 -9.70
N ARG A 26 -7.74 9.04 -9.86
CA ARG A 26 -8.08 9.62 -11.17
C ARG A 26 -7.01 10.58 -11.71
N ASP A 27 -6.50 11.48 -10.88
CA ASP A 27 -5.74 12.64 -11.33
C ASP A 27 -4.22 12.44 -11.21
N VAL A 28 -3.77 11.58 -10.29
CA VAL A 28 -2.34 11.31 -10.07
C VAL A 28 -1.89 10.00 -10.71
N PHE A 29 -2.72 8.96 -10.60
CA PHE A 29 -2.41 7.61 -11.11
C PHE A 29 -3.18 7.25 -12.38
N PHE A 30 -4.09 8.12 -12.85
CA PHE A 30 -4.86 7.94 -14.07
C PHE A 30 -5.69 6.65 -14.12
N ILE A 31 -6.09 6.13 -12.96
CA ILE A 31 -6.95 4.96 -12.80
C ILE A 31 -8.40 5.44 -12.84
N ARG A 32 -9.17 4.93 -13.81
CA ARG A 32 -10.55 5.37 -14.07
C ARG A 32 -11.59 4.27 -13.91
N ASN A 33 -11.19 3.10 -13.41
CA ASN A 33 -12.12 2.02 -13.11
C ASN A 33 -12.95 2.38 -11.87
N HIS A 34 -14.16 1.80 -11.79
CA HIS A 34 -15.02 1.98 -10.63
C HIS A 34 -14.51 1.15 -9.45
N PRO A 35 -14.56 1.69 -8.20
CA PRO A 35 -14.28 0.91 -7.01
C PRO A 35 -15.16 -0.35 -6.92
N GLN A 36 -14.54 -1.47 -6.61
CA GLN A 36 -15.18 -2.77 -6.48
C GLN A 36 -15.24 -3.17 -5.00
N PRO A 37 -16.29 -3.90 -4.58
CA PRO A 37 -16.33 -4.46 -3.23
C PRO A 37 -15.08 -5.30 -2.98
N LEU A 38 -14.60 -5.34 -1.74
CA LEU A 38 -13.48 -6.18 -1.32
C LEU A 38 -13.69 -7.65 -1.75
N ARG A 39 -14.93 -8.12 -1.72
CA ARG A 39 -15.29 -9.47 -2.17
C ARG A 39 -14.85 -9.75 -3.61
N THR A 40 -14.89 -8.76 -4.49
CA THR A 40 -14.42 -8.91 -5.88
C THR A 40 -12.93 -9.21 -5.93
N PHE A 41 -12.11 -8.50 -5.14
CA PHE A 41 -10.68 -8.76 -5.02
C PHE A 41 -10.43 -10.22 -4.60
N LEU A 42 -11.14 -10.70 -3.57
CA LEU A 42 -10.95 -12.07 -3.07
C LEU A 42 -11.33 -13.12 -4.12
N LEU A 43 -12.38 -12.87 -4.90
CA LEU A 43 -12.76 -13.74 -6.03
C LEU A 43 -11.72 -13.70 -7.15
N GLU A 44 -11.10 -12.55 -7.42
CA GLU A 44 -9.99 -12.44 -8.39
C GLU A 44 -8.80 -13.29 -7.95
N LEU A 45 -8.48 -13.34 -6.65
CA LEU A 45 -7.47 -14.25 -6.12
C LEU A 45 -7.85 -15.72 -6.36
N ASP A 46 -9.10 -16.09 -6.12
CA ASP A 46 -9.59 -17.46 -6.31
C ASP A 46 -9.48 -17.89 -7.78
N VAL A 47 -9.94 -17.03 -8.70
CA VAL A 47 -9.87 -17.27 -10.14
C VAL A 47 -8.41 -17.37 -10.62
N ALA A 48 -7.50 -16.58 -10.03
CA ALA A 48 -6.08 -16.61 -10.34
C ALA A 48 -5.30 -17.76 -9.66
N GLY A 49 -5.94 -18.56 -8.79
CA GLY A 49 -5.26 -19.61 -8.02
C GLY A 49 -4.25 -19.07 -7.00
N LEU A 50 -4.45 -17.84 -6.53
CA LEU A 50 -3.61 -17.16 -5.55
C LEU A 50 -4.17 -17.36 -4.14
N GLU A 51 -3.35 -17.79 -3.20
CA GLU A 51 -3.78 -18.01 -1.81
C GLU A 51 -3.84 -16.69 -1.04
N ARG A 52 -2.88 -15.79 -1.29
CA ARG A 52 -2.68 -14.54 -0.57
C ARG A 52 -2.18 -13.43 -1.50
N ALA A 53 -2.33 -12.19 -1.07
CA ALA A 53 -1.77 -11.02 -1.74
C ALA A 53 -1.06 -10.09 -0.75
N VAL A 54 0.08 -9.56 -1.16
CA VAL A 54 0.79 -8.50 -0.45
C VAL A 54 0.22 -7.16 -0.88
N VAL A 55 -0.35 -6.43 0.08
CA VAL A 55 -1.06 -5.16 -0.15
C VAL A 55 -0.19 -3.96 0.21
N LEU A 56 0.01 -3.07 -0.77
CA LEU A 56 1.03 -2.05 -0.74
C LEU A 56 0.45 -0.63 -0.77
N PRO A 57 0.69 0.21 0.26
CA PRO A 57 0.43 1.64 0.19
C PRO A 57 1.52 2.35 -0.63
N ILE A 58 1.27 3.61 -0.99
CA ILE A 58 2.26 4.49 -1.62
C ILE A 58 2.28 5.82 -0.87
N ASP A 59 3.39 6.13 -0.19
CA ASP A 59 3.64 7.47 0.37
C ASP A 59 4.52 8.28 -0.59
N ALA A 60 3.90 9.14 -1.40
CA ALA A 60 4.57 9.97 -2.41
C ALA A 60 4.33 11.46 -2.14
N ARG A 61 4.24 11.87 -0.87
CA ARG A 61 3.86 13.25 -0.49
C ARG A 61 4.84 14.29 -1.01
N THR A 62 6.14 14.03 -0.98
CA THR A 62 7.16 14.97 -1.46
C THR A 62 7.19 15.04 -2.99
N SER A 63 7.05 13.90 -3.69
CA SER A 63 7.23 13.84 -5.14
C SER A 63 5.95 14.08 -5.95
N ARG A 64 4.77 13.79 -5.38
CA ARG A 64 3.46 13.84 -6.06
C ARG A 64 2.38 14.54 -5.26
N GLY A 65 2.67 15.02 -4.05
CA GLY A 65 1.67 15.69 -3.20
C GLY A 65 0.55 14.77 -2.73
N CYS A 66 0.74 13.44 -2.76
CA CYS A 66 -0.31 12.47 -2.44
C CYS A 66 0.21 11.27 -1.66
N GLN A 67 -0.72 10.56 -1.01
CA GLN A 67 -0.51 9.26 -0.40
C GLN A 67 -1.70 8.36 -0.79
N ILE A 68 -1.42 7.16 -1.31
CA ILE A 68 -2.43 6.13 -1.52
C ILE A 68 -2.36 5.18 -0.33
N TYR A 69 -3.43 5.18 0.45
CA TYR A 69 -3.54 4.48 1.73
C TYR A 69 -2.47 4.90 2.73
N SER A 70 -2.92 5.23 3.94
CA SER A 70 -2.00 5.30 5.07
C SER A 70 -1.60 3.88 5.50
N ASN A 71 -0.54 3.79 6.31
CA ASN A 71 -0.16 2.53 6.92
C ASN A 71 -1.31 1.98 7.77
N GLU A 72 -2.06 2.85 8.45
CA GLU A 72 -3.22 2.49 9.27
C GLU A 72 -4.36 1.92 8.43
N LEU A 73 -4.61 2.46 7.23
CA LEU A 73 -5.62 1.95 6.29
C LEU A 73 -5.23 0.57 5.73
N ILE A 74 -3.94 0.31 5.49
CA ILE A 74 -3.49 -1.03 5.10
C ILE A 74 -3.62 -2.01 6.26
N ALA A 75 -3.29 -1.60 7.49
CA ALA A 75 -3.51 -2.42 8.68
C ALA A 75 -5.00 -2.75 8.87
N GLU A 76 -5.89 -1.80 8.57
CA GLU A 76 -7.33 -2.04 8.53
C GLU A 76 -7.72 -3.05 7.44
N LEU A 77 -7.23 -2.88 6.21
CA LEU A 77 -7.50 -3.82 5.12
C LEU A 77 -7.06 -5.25 5.46
N CYS A 78 -5.88 -5.41 6.07
CA CYS A 78 -5.40 -6.72 6.54
C CYS A 78 -6.27 -7.34 7.63
N ARG A 79 -7.01 -6.54 8.42
CA ARG A 79 -7.98 -7.06 9.38
C ARG A 79 -9.29 -7.51 8.72
N MET A 80 -9.56 -7.07 7.49
CA MET A 80 -10.76 -7.48 6.74
C MET A 80 -10.61 -8.87 6.11
N SER A 81 -9.39 -9.37 5.89
CA SER A 81 -9.14 -10.73 5.42
C SER A 81 -7.74 -11.21 5.79
N ASP A 82 -7.66 -12.45 6.29
CA ASP A 82 -6.44 -13.22 6.56
C ASP A 82 -5.60 -13.53 5.31
N ARG A 83 -6.15 -13.30 4.11
CA ARG A 83 -5.44 -13.48 2.83
C ARG A 83 -4.52 -12.32 2.47
N PHE A 84 -4.53 -11.24 3.25
CA PHE A 84 -3.69 -10.08 2.99
C PHE A 84 -2.47 -10.04 3.88
N VAL A 85 -1.34 -9.72 3.27
CA VAL A 85 -0.06 -9.46 3.95
C VAL A 85 0.29 -7.99 3.73
N GLY A 86 0.25 -7.19 4.78
CA GLY A 86 0.45 -5.74 4.66
C GLY A 86 1.91 -5.33 4.79
N PHE A 87 2.34 -4.42 3.92
CA PHE A 87 3.61 -3.70 4.05
C PHE A 87 3.35 -2.23 4.31
N ALA A 88 4.27 -1.59 5.04
CA ALA A 88 4.23 -0.15 5.25
C ALA A 88 4.82 0.58 4.03
N SER A 89 4.46 1.84 3.83
CA SER A 89 5.17 2.74 2.92
C SER A 89 5.62 3.99 3.65
N VAL A 90 6.77 4.51 3.23
CA VAL A 90 7.33 5.78 3.70
C VAL A 90 7.78 6.61 2.51
N ASP A 91 7.56 7.93 2.60
CA ASP A 91 8.14 8.87 1.64
C ASP A 91 9.66 8.97 1.87
N PRO A 92 10.48 8.50 0.91
CA PRO A 92 11.93 8.42 1.10
C PRO A 92 12.62 9.77 1.20
N HIS A 93 11.95 10.86 0.83
CA HIS A 93 12.52 12.21 0.91
C HIS A 93 12.38 12.82 2.30
N ARG A 94 11.56 12.24 3.19
CA ARG A 94 11.37 12.74 4.55
C ARG A 94 12.49 12.24 5.46
N LYS A 95 13.08 13.16 6.24
CA LYS A 95 14.11 12.80 7.25
C LYS A 95 13.63 11.74 8.25
N SER A 96 12.33 11.74 8.56
CA SER A 96 11.69 10.78 9.48
C SER A 96 11.34 9.43 8.84
N ALA A 97 11.75 9.17 7.59
CA ALA A 97 11.30 7.97 6.87
C ALA A 97 11.81 6.68 7.51
N VAL A 98 13.07 6.66 7.97
CA VAL A 98 13.66 5.49 8.66
C VAL A 98 12.92 5.21 9.98
N GLU A 99 12.69 6.25 10.78
CA GLU A 99 11.97 6.14 12.06
C GLU A 99 10.56 5.57 11.84
N LYS A 100 9.81 6.10 10.87
CA LYS A 100 8.46 5.61 10.54
C LYS A 100 8.46 4.17 10.02
N ALA A 101 9.46 3.81 9.22
CA ALA A 101 9.60 2.45 8.70
C ALA A 101 9.86 1.45 9.84
N CYS A 102 10.76 1.77 10.77
CA CYS A 102 11.09 0.90 11.90
C CYS A 102 10.00 0.89 13.00
N GLY A 103 9.23 1.97 13.16
CA GLY A 103 8.18 2.08 14.17
C GLY A 103 6.88 1.34 13.83
N THR A 104 6.75 0.77 12.63
CA THR A 104 5.51 0.12 12.16
C THR A 104 5.50 -1.36 12.53
N SER A 105 5.05 -1.71 13.74
CA SER A 105 5.12 -3.07 14.30
C SER A 105 4.18 -4.11 13.69
N TRP A 106 3.15 -3.68 12.95
CA TRP A 106 2.12 -4.58 12.40
C TRP A 106 2.44 -5.08 10.99
N CYS A 107 3.41 -4.49 10.30
CA CYS A 107 3.72 -4.79 8.90
C CYS A 107 4.87 -5.80 8.75
N SER A 108 4.89 -6.55 7.65
CA SER A 108 6.00 -7.49 7.35
C SER A 108 7.27 -6.80 6.86
N GLY A 109 7.23 -5.48 6.68
CA GLY A 109 8.36 -4.64 6.28
C GLY A 109 7.90 -3.35 5.58
N PRO A 110 8.82 -2.38 5.38
CA PRO A 110 8.54 -1.17 4.62
C PRO A 110 8.86 -1.33 3.12
N ILE A 111 8.07 -0.67 2.27
CA ILE A 111 8.33 -0.50 0.85
C ILE A 111 8.65 0.96 0.56
N ILE A 112 9.68 1.16 -0.25
CA ILE A 112 10.14 2.47 -0.67
C ILE A 112 9.68 2.71 -2.12
N PRO A 113 8.83 3.72 -2.38
CA PRO A 113 8.43 4.06 -3.74
C PRO A 113 9.65 4.38 -4.63
N GLY A 114 9.76 3.71 -5.77
CA GLY A 114 10.93 3.77 -6.68
C GLY A 114 11.08 5.06 -7.49
N TRP A 115 10.21 6.05 -7.30
CA TRP A 115 10.23 7.32 -8.03
C TRP A 115 11.36 8.22 -7.50
N ARG A 116 12.61 7.90 -7.88
CA ARG A 116 13.91 8.52 -7.49
C ARG A 116 14.42 8.22 -6.07
N SER A 117 14.66 6.94 -5.76
CA SER A 117 15.36 6.48 -4.54
C SER A 117 16.90 6.52 -4.68
N ARG A 118 17.53 7.67 -4.97
CA ARG A 118 19.01 7.74 -5.06
C ARG A 118 19.72 7.90 -3.72
N THR A 119 18.99 8.10 -2.62
CA THR A 119 19.56 8.59 -1.34
C THR A 119 19.23 7.75 -0.11
N TRP A 120 18.66 6.55 -0.23
CA TRP A 120 18.36 5.75 0.97
C TRP A 120 19.65 5.15 1.56
N PRO A 121 20.04 5.50 2.80
CA PRO A 121 21.17 4.85 3.46
C PRO A 121 20.81 3.40 3.74
N ARG A 122 21.75 2.46 3.52
CA ARG A 122 21.63 1.04 3.90
C ARG A 122 21.65 0.87 5.44
N GLN A 123 20.75 1.53 6.16
CA GLN A 123 20.79 1.61 7.64
C GLN A 123 19.74 0.74 8.35
N CYS A 124 18.82 0.11 7.63
CA CYS A 124 17.97 -0.91 8.24
C CYS A 124 18.73 -2.25 8.17
N GLY A 125 19.31 -2.64 9.32
CA GLY A 125 19.97 -3.93 9.50
C GLY A 125 19.07 -5.09 9.10
N ALA A 126 19.71 -6.19 8.68
CA ALA A 126 19.11 -7.39 8.14
C ALA A 126 17.84 -7.83 8.88
N TRP A 127 16.71 -7.73 8.17
CA TRP A 127 15.49 -8.45 8.52
C TRP A 127 15.73 -9.91 8.12
N ALA A 128 15.99 -10.76 9.11
CA ALA A 128 16.08 -12.21 8.99
C ALA A 128 14.78 -12.84 9.50
#